data_AF-A0A2V7C6N7-F1
#
_entry.id   AF-A0A2V7C6N7-F1
#
_cell.length_a   1.000
_cell.length_b   1.000
_cell.length_c   1.000
_cell.angle_alpha   90.00
_cell.angle_beta   90.00
_cell.angle_gamma   90.00
#
_symmetry.space_group_name_H-M   'P 1'
#
loop_
_entity.id
_entity.type
_entity.pdbx_description
1 polymer ?
#
loop_
_entity_poly.entity_id
_entity_poly.type
_entity_poly.pdbx_seq_one_letter_code
_entity_poly.pdbx_strand_id
1 'polypeptide(L)'
;MTYLQGVVLGIVQGLTEFLPISSSGHLILVPYLFGWPDQGLAVDAVMHLGTLAALIVYFRRELVGIVTGDVSRRLGVLLVAATVPGAIAGVLFGKVVET
;
A
#
# COMPACT_ATOMS: atom_id res chain seq x y z
N MET A 1 8.51 -18.16 -6.54
CA MET A 1 8.76 -17.54 -5.23
C MET A 1 8.69 -18.57 -4.16
N THR A 2 9.77 -18.68 -3.38
CA THR A 2 9.75 -19.56 -2.22
C THR A 2 8.98 -18.88 -1.11
N TYR A 3 8.39 -19.66 -0.20
CA TYR A 3 7.70 -19.10 0.97
C TYR A 3 8.62 -18.21 1.80
N LEU A 4 9.91 -18.54 1.88
CA LEU A 4 10.90 -17.72 2.57
C LEU A 4 11.06 -16.34 1.93
N GLN A 5 11.16 -16.27 0.60
CA GLN A 5 11.21 -14.99 -0.12
C GLN A 5 9.96 -14.15 0.16
N GLY A 6 8.78 -14.77 0.11
CA GLY A 6 7.52 -14.10 0.43
C GLY A 6 7.47 -13.55 1.85
N VAL A 7 7.95 -14.31 2.84
CA VAL A 7 8.04 -13.84 4.24
C VAL A 7 9.01 -12.66 4.37
N VAL A 8 10.19 -12.74 3.76
CA VAL A 8 11.19 -11.66 3.81
C VAL A 8 10.64 -10.39 3.16
N LEU A 9 10.10 -10.49 1.95
CA LEU A 9 9.53 -9.36 1.23
C LEU A 9 8.29 -8.79 1.94
N GLY A 10 7.46 -9.64 2.56
CA GLY A 10 6.34 -9.20 3.38
C GLY A 10 6.79 -8.41 4.61
N ILE A 11 7.87 -8.83 5.29
CA ILE A 11 8.46 -8.06 6.39
C ILE A 11 9.00 -6.72 5.88
N VAL A 12 9.73 -6.73 4.75
CA VAL A 12 10.26 -5.51 4.13
C VAL A 12 9.14 -4.55 3.77
N GLN A 13 8.08 -5.01 3.10
CA GLN A 13 6.91 -4.20 2.78
C GLN A 13 6.27 -3.64 4.06
N GLY A 14 6.00 -4.49 5.05
CA GLY A 14 5.35 -4.08 6.30
C GLY A 14 6.16 -3.04 7.09
N LEU A 15 7.50 -3.11 7.04
CA LEU A 15 8.37 -2.13 7.68
C LEU A 15 8.50 -0.85 6.86
N THR A 16 8.52 -0.93 5.53
CA THR A 16 8.86 0.22 4.68
C THR A 16 7.65 1.00 4.19
N GLU A 17 6.46 0.41 4.14
CA GLU A 17 5.24 1.07 3.63
C GLU A 17 4.82 2.29 4.47
N PHE A 18 5.00 2.21 5.78
CA PHE A 18 4.60 3.28 6.70
C PHE A 18 5.68 4.34 6.90
N LEU A 19 6.89 4.08 6.37
CA LEU A 19 8.01 4.99 6.44
C LEU A 19 8.14 5.73 5.09
N PRO A 20 8.48 7.02 5.08
CA PRO A 20 8.64 7.79 3.84
C PRO A 20 9.98 7.49 3.16
N ILE A 21 10.23 6.20 2.85
CA ILE A 21 11.49 5.67 2.30
C ILE A 21 11.30 4.82 1.04
N SER A 22 10.10 4.82 0.45
CA SER A 22 9.71 4.05 -0.75
C SER A 22 9.77 2.52 -0.57
N SER A 23 8.63 1.91 -0.27
CA SER A 23 8.49 0.46 -0.15
C SER A 23 8.74 -0.28 -1.47
N SER A 24 8.20 0.24 -2.59
CA SER A 24 8.44 -0.33 -3.92
C SER A 24 9.93 -0.40 -4.29
N GLY A 25 10.71 0.62 -3.92
CA GLY A 25 12.15 0.61 -4.11
C GLY A 25 12.85 -0.52 -3.33
N HIS A 26 12.40 -0.80 -2.11
CA HIS A 26 12.94 -1.90 -1.31
C HIS A 26 12.50 -3.28 -1.82
N LEU A 27 11.27 -3.40 -2.35
CA LEU A 27 10.81 -4.64 -3.00
C LEU A 27 11.57 -4.96 -4.30
N ILE A 28 12.19 -3.97 -4.94
CA ILE A 28 13.12 -4.17 -6.07
C ILE A 28 14.54 -4.45 -5.57
N LEU A 29 15.01 -3.67 -4.58
CA LEU A 29 16.38 -3.72 -4.09
C LEU A 29 16.71 -5.04 -3.39
N VAL A 30 15.79 -5.58 -2.59
CA VAL A 30 16.03 -6.83 -1.85
C VAL A 30 16.22 -8.02 -2.82
N PRO A 31 15.31 -8.31 -3.77
CA PRO A 31 15.54 -9.34 -4.77
C PRO A 31 16.84 -9.14 -5.55
N TYR A 32 17.15 -7.90 -5.94
CA TYR A 32 18.40 -7.58 -6.65
C TYR A 32 19.65 -7.96 -5.84
N LEU A 33 19.71 -7.60 -4.56
CA LEU A 33 20.86 -7.88 -3.69
C LEU A 33 21.04 -9.38 -3.42
N PHE A 34 19.95 -10.14 -3.34
CA PHE A 34 19.99 -11.58 -3.09
C PHE A 34 19.98 -12.44 -4.38
N GLY A 35 20.00 -11.82 -5.56
CA GLY A 35 19.94 -12.51 -6.86
C GLY A 35 18.63 -13.27 -7.08
N TRP A 36 17.54 -12.83 -6.46
CA TRP A 36 16.22 -13.45 -6.62
C TRP A 36 15.56 -12.96 -7.91
N PRO A 37 14.73 -13.81 -8.54
CA PRO A 37 13.94 -13.38 -9.68
C PRO A 37 12.99 -12.25 -9.27
N ASP A 38 12.67 -11.38 -10.23
CA ASP A 38 11.64 -10.38 -10.07
C ASP A 38 10.29 -11.07 -9.79
N GLN A 39 9.56 -10.51 -8.83
CA GLN A 39 8.25 -10.98 -8.39
C GLN A 39 7.13 -10.47 -9.28
N GLY A 40 7.39 -9.36 -9.99
CA GLY A 40 6.43 -8.69 -10.83
C GLY A 40 5.38 -7.91 -10.02
N LEU A 41 4.71 -7.01 -10.73
CA LEU A 41 3.73 -6.07 -10.18
C LEU A 41 2.57 -6.76 -9.43
N ALA A 42 2.22 -7.99 -9.80
CA ALA A 42 1.16 -8.74 -9.12
C ALA A 42 1.50 -9.05 -7.66
N VAL A 43 2.76 -9.41 -7.38
CA VAL A 43 3.20 -9.66 -5.99
C VAL A 43 3.25 -8.36 -5.21
N ASP A 44 3.78 -7.29 -5.79
CA ASP A 44 3.82 -5.97 -5.18
C ASP A 44 2.41 -5.48 -4.82
N ALA A 45 1.44 -5.65 -5.72
CA ALA A 45 0.04 -5.30 -5.45
C ALA A 45 -0.54 -6.10 -4.28
N VAL A 46 -0.28 -7.40 -4.20
CA VAL A 46 -0.73 -8.24 -3.06
C VAL A 46 -0.07 -7.82 -1.74
N MET A 47 1.21 -7.43 -1.77
CA MET A 47 1.92 -6.93 -0.60
C MET A 47 1.33 -5.59 -0.10
N HIS A 48 0.94 -4.69 -1.01
CA HIS A 48 0.21 -3.46 -0.67
C HIS A 48 -1.18 -3.76 -0.10
N LEU A 49 -1.89 -4.78 -0.61
CA LEU A 49 -3.16 -5.22 0.00
C LEU A 49 -2.97 -5.71 1.43
N GLY A 50 -1.86 -6.38 1.75
CA GLY A 50 -1.54 -6.81 3.11
C GLY A 50 -1.35 -5.65 4.08
N THR A 51 -0.63 -4.60 3.67
CA THR A 51 -0.43 -3.39 4.49
C THR A 51 -1.68 -2.54 4.59
N LEU A 52 -2.48 -2.45 3.53
CA LEU A 52 -3.81 -1.84 3.56
C LEU A 52 -4.73 -2.55 4.55
N ALA A 53 -4.75 -3.89 4.55
CA ALA A 53 -5.52 -4.68 5.51
C ALA A 53 -5.07 -4.40 6.95
N ALA A 54 -3.77 -4.29 7.19
CA ALA A 54 -3.23 -3.91 8.50
C ALA A 54 -3.74 -2.52 8.96
N LEU A 55 -3.76 -1.52 8.06
CA LEU A 55 -4.32 -0.19 8.35
C LEU A 55 -5.82 -0.24 8.64
N ILE A 56 -6.60 -1.00 7.86
CA ILE A 56 -8.04 -1.15 8.09
C ILE A 56 -8.30 -1.76 9.47
N VAL A 57 -7.55 -2.80 9.86
CA VAL A 57 -7.69 -3.43 11.17
C VAL A 57 -7.26 -2.49 12.29
N TYR A 58 -6.15 -1.78 12.12
CA TYR A 58 -5.64 -0.83 13.12
C TYR A 58 -6.63 0.32 13.35
N PHE A 59 -7.07 0.98 12.28
CA PHE A 59 -8.00 2.13 12.31
C PHE A 59 -9.48 1.75 12.25
N ARG A 60 -9.84 0.48 12.52
CA ARG A 60 -11.22 -0.01 12.33
C ARG A 60 -12.28 0.82 13.06
N ARG A 61 -11.95 1.36 14.24
CA ARG A 61 -12.88 2.14 15.07
C ARG A 61 -13.10 3.54 14.49
N GLU A 62 -12.02 4.18 14.06
CA GLU A 62 -12.00 5.48 13.42
C GLU A 62 -12.74 5.43 12.08
N LEU A 63 -12.48 4.38 11.28
CA LEU A 63 -13.16 4.14 10.01
C LEU A 63 -14.67 3.95 10.22
N VAL A 64 -15.08 3.11 11.18
CA VAL A 64 -16.51 2.96 11.53
C VAL A 64 -17.09 4.30 11.97
N GLY A 65 -16.39 5.03 12.85
CA GLY A 65 -16.85 6.33 13.35
C GLY A 65 -17.00 7.40 12.26
N ILE A 66 -16.17 7.37 11.21
CA ILE A 66 -16.33 8.24 10.03
C ILE A 66 -17.62 7.88 9.28
N VAL A 67 -17.93 6.59 9.14
CA VAL A 67 -19.11 6.11 8.40
C VAL A 67 -20.40 6.32 9.18
N THR A 68 -20.40 6.09 10.50
CA THR A 68 -21.57 6.27 11.37
C THR A 68 -21.82 7.73 11.72
N GLY A 69 -20.85 8.61 11.52
CA GLY A 69 -20.93 10.03 11.89
C GLY A 69 -20.54 10.32 13.34
N ASP A 70 -20.03 9.32 14.06
CA ASP A 70 -19.53 9.46 15.43
C ASP A 70 -18.19 10.23 15.50
N VAL A 71 -17.50 10.36 14.37
CA VAL A 71 -16.25 11.13 14.19
C VAL A 71 -16.53 12.40 13.39
N SER A 72 -15.70 13.42 13.56
CA SER A 72 -15.81 14.71 12.85
C SER A 72 -16.07 14.54 11.35
N ARG A 73 -17.22 15.06 10.88
CA ARG A 73 -17.58 15.11 9.44
C ARG A 73 -16.48 15.76 8.59
N ARG A 74 -15.74 16.71 9.16
CA ARG A 74 -14.60 17.36 8.50
C ARG A 74 -13.51 16.35 8.15
N LEU A 75 -13.21 15.40 9.03
CA LEU A 75 -12.20 14.36 8.78
C LEU A 75 -12.60 13.49 7.58
N GLY A 76 -13.87 13.04 7.53
CA GLY A 76 -14.37 12.26 6.39
C GLY A 76 -14.27 13.02 5.07
N VAL A 77 -14.64 14.31 5.05
CA VAL A 77 -14.50 15.15 3.85
C VAL A 77 -13.03 15.33 3.45
N LEU A 78 -12.13 15.55 4.40
CA LEU A 78 -10.70 15.70 4.12
C LEU A 78 -10.10 14.41 3.55
N LEU A 79 -10.49 13.25 4.06
CA LEU A 79 -10.02 11.95 3.54
C LEU A 79 -10.49 11.73 2.09
N VAL A 80 -11.75 12.04 1.78
CA VAL A 80 -12.26 11.98 0.40
C VAL A 80 -11.50 12.96 -0.49
N ALA A 81 -11.35 14.21 -0.05
CA ALA A 81 -10.63 15.24 -0.81
C ALA A 81 -9.15 14.88 -1.05
N ALA A 82 -8.51 14.17 -0.11
CA ALA A 82 -7.12 13.73 -0.26
C ALA A 82 -6.97 12.50 -1.18
N THR A 83 -7.95 11.58 -1.19
CA THR A 83 -7.87 10.31 -1.92
C THR A 83 -8.39 10.38 -3.35
N VAL A 84 -9.47 11.13 -3.60
CA VAL A 84 -10.12 11.22 -4.92
C VAL A 84 -9.19 11.72 -6.02
N PRO A 85 -8.38 12.79 -5.84
CA PRO A 85 -7.46 13.25 -6.88
C PRO A 85 -6.43 12.17 -7.27
N GLY A 86 -5.91 11.43 -6.29
CA GLY A 86 -4.99 10.32 -6.53
C GLY A 86 -5.64 9.19 -7.32
N ALA A 87 -6.87 8.81 -6.96
CA ALA A 87 -7.63 7.79 -7.69
C ALA A 87 -7.94 8.21 -9.15
N ILE A 88 -8.35 9.46 -9.35
CA ILE A 88 -8.59 10.02 -10.70
C ILE A 88 -7.29 10.00 -11.52
N ALA A 89 -6.18 10.47 -10.95
CA ALA A 89 -4.88 10.45 -11.62
C ALA A 89 -4.45 9.03 -11.98
N GLY A 90 -4.65 8.05 -11.07
CA GLY A 90 -4.37 6.65 -11.34
C GLY A 90 -5.20 6.08 -12.51
N VAL A 91 -6.49 6.38 -12.57
CA VAL A 91 -7.37 5.92 -13.67
C VAL A 91 -6.98 6.56 -15.01
N LEU A 92 -6.63 7.85 -15.01
CA LEU A 92 -6.32 8.59 -16.23
C LEU A 92 -4.91 8.33 -16.77
N PHE A 93 -3.92 8.20 -15.88
CA PHE A 93 -2.50 8.17 -16.23
C PHE A 93 -1.82 6.83 -15.91
N GLY A 94 -2.50 5.86 -15.28
CA GLY A 94 -1.90 4.61 -14.83
C GLY A 94 -1.15 3.85 -15.93
N LYS A 95 -1.71 3.77 -17.14
CA LYS A 95 -1.04 3.13 -18.29
C LYS A 95 0.30 3.78 -18.65
N VAL A 96 0.43 5.10 -18.51
CA VAL A 96 1.67 5.83 -18.82
C VAL A 96 2.72 5.59 -17.73
N VAL A 97 2.29 5.39 -16.49
CA VAL A 97 3.17 5.15 -15.33
C VAL A 97 3.63 3.70 -15.25
N GLU A 98 2.78 2.76 -15.66
CA GLU A 98 3.09 1.31 -15.68
C GLU A 98 3.95 0.87 -16.87
N THR A 99 4.12 1.72 -17.90
CA THR A 99 4.92 1.43 -19.11
C THR A 99 6.38 1.86 -18.93
#